data_AF-A0A0U3LPT0-F1
#
_entry.id   AF-A0A0U3LPT0-F1
#
_cell.length_a   1.000
_cell.length_b   1.000
_cell.length_c   1.000
_cell.angle_alpha   90.00
_cell.angle_beta   90.00
_cell.angle_gamma   90.00
#
_symmetry.space_group_name_H-M   'P 1'
#
loop_
_entity.id
_entity.type
_entity.pdbx_description
1 polymer ?
#
loop_
_entity_poly.entity_id
_entity_poly.type
_entity_poly.pdbx_seq_one_letter_code
_entity_poly.pdbx_strand_id
1 'polypeptide(L)'
;MTKPLCRTRGIRLALTGALLTGLTLLTTACPALADDPSASASPAGDEAGPTEAGTTFRTATALEQGQSGTAQASVGDYLYWVFPADAGQRPIVEATVKLPESAARRGTSTWQVDVYDGLRRRQACMYGHQTRKAAADAATVELSCVLRPVRAWSEPWANDPLPGSYYIRLTVVDLPAADLGLPVDVEVKTGVKELGGGHDGGGALAEPLVPGVSVASAGETGDEGDGAASGAPRTLATGEPEDGWASGWWTDRWLWTVGGGVLAALAAVFGYSLTRGRGRPGHAPPGV
;
A
#
# COMPACT_ATOMS: atom_id res chain seq x y z
N MET A 1 -33.57 78.97 -4.43
CA MET A 1 -34.26 79.02 -5.73
C MET A 1 -33.43 78.21 -6.72
N THR A 2 -33.87 77.23 -7.50
CA THR A 2 -35.10 76.47 -7.68
C THR A 2 -34.69 75.24 -8.53
N LYS A 3 -35.32 74.07 -8.31
CA LYS A 3 -35.20 72.76 -9.00
C LYS A 3 -35.24 72.83 -10.56
N PRO A 4 -35.20 71.71 -11.32
CA PRO A 4 -34.40 70.46 -11.30
C PRO A 4 -33.89 70.05 -12.72
N LEU A 5 -33.08 68.99 -12.82
CA LEU A 5 -32.84 68.25 -14.07
C LEU A 5 -33.40 66.82 -14.01
N CYS A 6 -33.69 66.30 -15.20
CA CYS A 6 -34.74 65.35 -15.56
C CYS A 6 -34.45 63.87 -15.25
N ARG A 7 -35.54 63.09 -15.16
CA ARG A 7 -35.67 61.60 -15.17
C ARG A 7 -34.89 60.97 -16.34
N THR A 8 -34.45 59.71 -16.30
CA THR A 8 -35.26 58.46 -16.40
C THR A 8 -34.40 57.24 -16.02
N ARG A 9 -34.78 56.37 -15.05
CA ARG A 9 -35.44 55.05 -15.22
C ARG A 9 -35.03 54.29 -16.51
N GLY A 10 -34.59 53.04 -16.50
CA GLY A 10 -34.56 52.08 -15.41
C GLY A 10 -34.00 50.72 -15.85
N ILE A 11 -33.62 49.98 -14.82
CA ILE A 11 -33.27 48.56 -14.81
C ILE A 11 -34.44 47.72 -15.29
N ARG A 12 -34.20 46.77 -16.22
CA ARG A 12 -34.90 45.48 -16.27
C ARG A 12 -33.97 44.38 -16.77
N LEU A 13 -33.77 43.38 -15.91
CA LEU A 13 -33.32 42.04 -16.27
C LEU A 13 -34.36 41.34 -17.15
N ALA A 14 -33.90 40.50 -18.08
CA ALA A 14 -34.59 39.27 -18.46
C ALA A 14 -33.58 38.20 -18.94
N LEU A 15 -33.70 37.01 -18.35
CA LEU A 15 -33.02 35.76 -18.73
C LEU A 15 -33.59 35.16 -20.02
N THR A 16 -32.73 34.43 -20.76
CA THR A 16 -32.92 33.07 -21.37
C THR A 16 -31.78 32.90 -22.40
N GLY A 17 -30.92 31.89 -22.38
CA GLY A 17 -31.20 30.46 -22.45
C GLY A 17 -31.13 30.00 -23.91
N ALA A 18 -29.97 29.51 -24.39
CA ALA A 18 -29.85 28.78 -25.64
C ALA A 18 -28.66 27.80 -25.61
N LEU A 19 -28.99 26.52 -25.81
CA LEU A 19 -28.10 25.39 -26.02
C LEU A 19 -27.66 25.34 -27.50
N LEU A 20 -26.53 24.68 -27.76
CA LEU A 20 -26.08 24.02 -29.01
C LEU A 20 -25.36 24.84 -30.10
N THR A 21 -24.08 24.52 -30.29
CA THR A 21 -23.38 23.99 -31.50
C THR A 21 -21.91 24.47 -31.45
N GLY A 22 -20.90 23.60 -31.53
CA GLY A 22 -20.38 23.10 -32.79
C GLY A 22 -18.99 22.49 -32.60
N LEU A 23 -18.86 21.26 -33.07
CA LEU A 23 -17.67 20.44 -33.29
C LEU A 23 -16.69 21.14 -34.26
N THR A 24 -15.36 20.99 -34.06
CA THR A 24 -14.19 21.14 -34.97
C THR A 24 -13.00 21.75 -34.19
N LEU A 25 -11.73 21.31 -34.22
CA LEU A 25 -10.97 20.37 -35.03
C LEU A 25 -9.97 19.61 -34.14
N LEU A 26 -9.79 18.32 -34.41
CA LEU A 26 -8.58 17.57 -34.05
C LEU A 26 -7.48 17.94 -35.05
N THR A 27 -6.31 18.37 -34.56
CA THR A 27 -5.07 18.36 -35.33
C THR A 27 -4.26 17.11 -34.96
N THR A 28 -4.02 16.32 -35.99
CA THR A 28 -3.30 15.04 -35.99
C THR A 28 -1.79 15.25 -35.92
N ALA A 29 -1.13 14.67 -34.91
CA ALA A 29 0.31 14.40 -34.92
C ALA A 29 0.51 12.88 -35.06
N CYS A 30 1.16 12.45 -36.14
CA CYS A 30 1.50 11.05 -36.39
C CYS A 30 2.68 10.62 -35.50
N PRO A 31 2.62 9.50 -34.78
CA PRO A 31 3.81 8.74 -34.43
C PRO A 31 4.13 7.74 -35.53
N ALA A 32 5.40 7.72 -35.94
CA ALA A 32 5.96 6.70 -36.81
C ALA A 32 5.96 5.34 -36.09
N LEU A 33 5.41 4.32 -36.75
CA LEU A 33 5.51 2.92 -36.34
C LEU A 33 6.91 2.41 -36.71
N ALA A 34 7.72 2.13 -35.69
CA ALA A 34 8.85 1.21 -35.82
C ALA A 34 8.30 -0.20 -35.52
N ASP A 35 8.51 -1.09 -36.49
CA ASP A 35 8.15 -2.50 -36.46
C ASP A 35 9.23 -3.24 -35.64
N ASP A 36 8.85 -3.79 -34.48
CA ASP A 36 9.69 -4.71 -33.71
C ASP A 36 8.81 -5.88 -33.22
N PRO A 37 9.34 -7.11 -33.22
CA PRO A 37 8.53 -8.32 -33.27
C PRO A 37 7.73 -8.55 -31.98
N SER A 38 6.45 -8.83 -32.20
CA SER A 38 5.46 -9.32 -31.23
C SER A 38 6.02 -10.45 -30.35
N ALA A 39 6.30 -10.13 -29.09
CA ALA A 39 6.22 -11.09 -28.00
C ALA A 39 4.83 -10.99 -27.39
N SER A 40 3.90 -11.82 -27.89
CA SER A 40 2.59 -11.99 -27.26
C SER A 40 2.76 -12.74 -25.94
N ALA A 41 2.84 -12.03 -24.82
CA ALA A 41 2.59 -12.58 -23.50
C ALA A 41 1.11 -12.34 -23.15
N SER A 42 0.34 -13.43 -23.09
CA SER A 42 -1.01 -13.41 -22.52
C SER A 42 -0.89 -13.28 -20.98
N PRO A 43 -1.75 -12.51 -20.28
CA PRO A 43 -1.69 -12.45 -18.83
C PRO A 43 -2.38 -13.69 -18.26
N ALA A 44 -1.58 -14.72 -18.00
CA ALA A 44 -1.96 -15.84 -17.15
C ALA A 44 -0.68 -16.33 -16.49
N GLY A 45 -0.42 -15.87 -15.28
CA GLY A 45 0.71 -16.37 -14.49
C GLY A 45 0.89 -15.51 -13.26
N ASP A 46 0.90 -16.17 -12.09
CA ASP A 46 1.49 -15.61 -10.86
C ASP A 46 2.80 -14.92 -11.23
N GLU A 47 2.93 -13.62 -10.96
CA GLU A 47 4.19 -12.92 -11.20
C GLU A 47 5.30 -13.60 -10.40
N ALA A 48 6.32 -14.09 -11.11
CA ALA A 48 7.44 -14.77 -10.50
C ALA A 48 8.18 -13.80 -9.59
N GLY A 49 8.12 -14.04 -8.27
CA GLY A 49 8.81 -13.22 -7.30
C GLY A 49 10.32 -13.45 -7.26
N PRO A 50 11.02 -12.71 -6.40
CA PRO A 50 12.47 -12.77 -6.33
C PRO A 50 12.94 -14.18 -6.01
N THR A 51 14.03 -14.58 -6.67
CA THR A 51 14.61 -15.93 -6.56
C THR A 51 15.74 -16.02 -5.54
N GLU A 52 16.00 -14.94 -4.80
CA GLU A 52 17.10 -14.87 -3.85
C GLU A 52 16.63 -14.27 -2.53
N ALA A 53 17.01 -14.88 -1.41
CA ALA A 53 16.71 -14.38 -0.07
C ALA A 53 17.85 -13.52 0.46
N GLY A 54 17.51 -12.57 1.32
CA GLY A 54 18.50 -11.87 2.12
C GLY A 54 19.11 -12.77 3.18
N THR A 55 20.31 -12.44 3.63
CA THR A 55 21.03 -13.17 4.71
C THR A 55 21.03 -12.42 6.04
N THR A 56 20.56 -11.17 6.05
CA THR A 56 20.41 -10.34 7.25
C THR A 56 19.16 -9.47 7.14
N PHE A 57 18.71 -8.90 8.26
CA PHE A 57 17.63 -7.89 8.25
C PHE A 57 17.91 -6.69 7.32
N ARG A 58 19.17 -6.31 7.09
CA ARG A 58 19.51 -5.16 6.24
C ARG A 58 19.53 -5.52 4.75
N THR A 59 19.68 -6.80 4.44
CA THR A 59 19.78 -7.33 3.08
C THR A 59 18.54 -8.14 2.72
N ALA A 60 17.49 -8.06 3.53
CA ALA A 60 16.24 -8.77 3.33
C ALA A 60 15.65 -8.42 1.95
N THR A 61 15.27 -9.44 1.20
CA THR A 61 14.70 -9.25 -0.14
C THR A 61 13.26 -8.77 -0.03
N ALA A 62 12.91 -7.74 -0.80
CA ALA A 62 11.54 -7.23 -0.82
C ALA A 62 10.59 -8.24 -1.48
N LEU A 63 9.42 -8.42 -0.87
CA LEU A 63 8.29 -9.17 -1.41
C LEU A 63 7.08 -8.25 -1.45
N GLU A 64 6.39 -8.25 -2.58
CA GLU A 64 5.10 -7.60 -2.72
C GLU A 64 4.00 -8.46 -2.09
N GLN A 65 2.90 -7.81 -1.71
CA GLN A 65 1.75 -8.51 -1.14
C GLN A 65 1.12 -9.42 -2.19
N GLY A 66 0.86 -10.68 -1.85
CA GLY A 66 0.33 -11.68 -2.78
C GLY A 66 1.40 -12.32 -3.68
N GLN A 67 2.65 -11.88 -3.60
CA GLN A 67 3.76 -12.45 -4.35
C GLN A 67 4.43 -13.59 -3.59
N SER A 68 5.03 -14.52 -4.34
CA SER A 68 5.82 -15.65 -3.81
C SER A 68 7.30 -15.44 -4.11
N GLY A 69 8.14 -15.40 -3.08
CA GLY A 69 9.59 -15.42 -3.20
C GLY A 69 10.13 -16.84 -3.15
N THR A 70 11.16 -17.14 -3.92
CA THR A 70 11.89 -18.41 -3.85
C THR A 70 13.35 -18.16 -3.48
N ALA A 71 14.02 -19.17 -2.93
CA ALA A 71 15.46 -19.12 -2.69
C ALA A 71 16.06 -20.52 -2.59
N GLN A 72 17.21 -20.70 -3.23
CA GLN A 72 18.11 -21.82 -2.98
C GLN A 72 19.03 -21.45 -1.80
N ALA A 73 19.10 -22.32 -0.79
CA ALA A 73 19.89 -22.06 0.40
C ALA A 73 20.50 -23.34 0.96
N SER A 74 21.30 -23.22 2.01
CA SER A 74 21.82 -24.35 2.76
C SER A 74 21.10 -24.51 4.09
N VAL A 75 20.90 -25.74 4.53
CA VAL A 75 20.35 -26.03 5.87
C VAL A 75 21.27 -25.42 6.93
N GLY A 76 20.71 -24.56 7.78
CA GLY A 76 21.46 -23.81 8.80
C GLY A 76 21.55 -22.32 8.50
N ASP A 77 21.27 -21.90 7.27
CA ASP A 77 21.24 -20.49 6.90
C ASP A 77 20.03 -19.77 7.53
N TYR A 78 20.17 -18.45 7.63
CA TYR A 78 19.06 -17.57 7.96
C TYR A 78 18.63 -16.84 6.69
N LEU A 79 17.39 -17.05 6.29
CA LEU A 79 16.81 -16.44 5.09
C LEU A 79 15.86 -15.32 5.48
N TYR A 80 16.01 -14.17 4.84
CA TYR A 80 15.30 -12.94 5.16
C TYR A 80 14.55 -12.37 3.96
N TRP A 81 13.27 -12.09 4.18
CA TRP A 81 12.45 -11.30 3.28
C TRP A 81 11.80 -10.15 4.04
N VAL A 82 11.38 -9.12 3.33
CA VAL A 82 10.64 -7.98 3.87
C VAL A 82 9.41 -7.71 3.03
N PHE A 83 8.27 -7.46 3.67
CA PHE A 83 7.03 -7.13 2.97
C PHE A 83 6.29 -5.99 3.69
N PRO A 84 5.54 -5.15 2.96
CA PRO A 84 4.76 -4.07 3.55
C PRO A 84 3.47 -4.58 4.21
N ALA A 85 3.02 -3.98 5.31
CA ALA A 85 1.66 -4.16 5.82
C ALA A 85 1.12 -2.89 6.53
N ASP A 86 -0.16 -2.60 6.27
CA ASP A 86 -0.82 -1.37 6.69
C ASP A 86 -1.91 -1.60 7.75
N ALA A 87 -2.36 -0.52 8.38
CA ALA A 87 -3.40 -0.56 9.41
C ALA A 87 -4.71 -1.17 8.88
N GLY A 88 -5.33 -2.05 9.66
CA GLY A 88 -6.53 -2.78 9.26
C GLY A 88 -6.25 -4.07 8.47
N GLN A 89 -5.01 -4.28 8.03
CA GLN A 89 -4.60 -5.52 7.38
C GLN A 89 -4.25 -6.60 8.40
N ARG A 90 -4.47 -7.86 8.03
CA ARG A 90 -3.94 -9.03 8.72
C ARG A 90 -2.89 -9.73 7.85
N PRO A 91 -1.60 -9.56 8.16
CA PRO A 91 -0.53 -10.27 7.49
C PRO A 91 -0.60 -11.78 7.68
N ILE A 92 -0.33 -12.49 6.60
CA ILE A 92 -0.23 -13.94 6.51
C ILE A 92 1.11 -14.25 5.85
N VAL A 93 1.92 -15.08 6.50
CA VAL A 93 3.18 -15.56 5.98
C VAL A 93 3.11 -17.08 5.92
N GLU A 94 3.41 -17.63 4.76
CA GLU A 94 3.51 -19.08 4.54
C GLU A 94 4.90 -19.39 4.00
N ALA A 95 5.55 -20.39 4.57
CA ALA A 95 6.88 -20.81 4.12
C ALA A 95 6.87 -22.32 3.88
N THR A 96 7.32 -22.70 2.69
CA THR A 96 7.46 -24.10 2.27
C THR A 96 8.93 -24.38 2.04
N VAL A 97 9.46 -25.37 2.75
CA VAL A 97 10.86 -25.81 2.61
C VAL A 97 10.86 -27.19 1.97
N LYS A 98 11.41 -27.28 0.76
CA LYS A 98 11.68 -28.56 0.10
C LYS A 98 13.03 -29.06 0.59
N LEU A 99 12.98 -30.22 1.22
CA LEU A 99 14.15 -30.85 1.82
C LEU A 99 14.84 -31.77 0.81
N PRO A 100 16.16 -31.94 0.86
CA PRO A 100 16.90 -32.82 -0.04
C PRO A 100 16.49 -34.29 0.16
N GLU A 101 16.79 -35.18 -0.77
CA GLU A 101 16.38 -36.59 -0.66
C GLU A 101 16.71 -37.22 0.70
N SER A 102 15.81 -38.07 1.20
CA SER A 102 15.91 -38.66 2.54
C SER A 102 17.21 -39.45 2.76
N ALA A 103 17.79 -40.02 1.70
CA ALA A 103 19.07 -40.73 1.76
C ALA A 103 20.26 -39.82 2.11
N ALA A 104 20.16 -38.51 1.84
CA ALA A 104 21.19 -37.53 2.18
C ALA A 104 21.06 -36.98 3.61
N ARG A 105 19.98 -37.30 4.33
CA ARG A 105 19.66 -36.78 5.66
C ARG A 105 19.80 -37.86 6.72
N ARG A 106 20.14 -37.47 7.95
CA ARG A 106 20.46 -38.42 9.03
C ARG A 106 19.42 -38.46 10.14
N GLY A 107 18.50 -37.49 10.20
CA GLY A 107 17.51 -37.44 11.26
C GLY A 107 16.38 -36.43 11.04
N THR A 108 15.64 -36.18 12.12
CA THR A 108 14.57 -35.19 12.13
C THR A 108 15.15 -33.77 12.16
N SER A 109 14.49 -32.82 11.51
CA SER A 109 14.83 -31.39 11.60
C SER A 109 13.65 -30.59 12.14
N THR A 110 13.92 -29.52 12.88
CA THR A 110 12.88 -28.59 13.36
C THR A 110 13.11 -27.23 12.75
N TRP A 111 12.13 -26.73 12.01
CA TRP A 111 12.16 -25.47 11.29
C TRP A 111 11.30 -24.44 11.98
N GLN A 112 11.66 -23.17 11.80
CA GLN A 112 10.96 -22.04 12.40
C GLN A 112 10.86 -20.87 11.43
N VAL A 113 9.66 -20.29 11.33
CA VAL A 113 9.40 -18.99 10.71
C VAL A 113 9.09 -17.96 11.80
N ASP A 114 9.87 -16.90 11.82
CA ASP A 114 9.68 -15.74 12.69
C ASP A 114 9.32 -14.52 11.85
N VAL A 115 8.38 -13.71 12.35
CA VAL A 115 8.03 -12.44 11.73
C VAL A 115 8.36 -11.31 12.71
N TYR A 116 9.06 -10.30 12.24
CA TYR A 116 9.48 -9.13 12.99
C TYR A 116 8.86 -7.87 12.40
N ASP A 117 8.49 -6.91 13.24
CA ASP A 117 8.07 -5.58 12.78
C ASP A 117 9.28 -4.71 12.39
N GLY A 118 9.04 -3.49 11.90
CA GLY A 118 10.08 -2.52 11.55
C GLY A 118 10.99 -2.13 12.73
N LEU A 119 10.49 -2.29 13.96
CA LEU A 119 11.24 -2.10 15.21
C LEU A 119 12.02 -3.36 15.64
N ARG A 120 12.04 -4.39 14.79
CA ARG A 120 12.69 -5.70 15.02
C ARG A 120 12.18 -6.42 16.26
N ARG A 121 10.93 -6.17 16.66
CA ARG A 121 10.22 -6.92 17.70
C ARG A 121 9.55 -8.11 17.05
N ARG A 122 9.81 -9.31 17.59
CA ARG A 122 9.18 -10.55 17.12
C ARG A 122 7.68 -10.48 17.39
N GLN A 123 6.89 -10.63 16.33
CA GLN A 123 5.44 -10.67 16.41
C GLN A 123 4.96 -12.10 16.68
N ALA A 124 3.96 -12.23 17.55
CA ALA A 124 3.32 -13.52 17.80
C ALA A 124 2.30 -13.81 16.70
N CYS A 125 2.32 -15.03 16.15
CA CYS A 125 1.25 -15.46 15.25
C CYS A 125 0.04 -15.89 16.08
N MET A 126 -1.13 -15.40 15.67
CA MET A 126 -2.44 -15.83 16.18
C MET A 126 -2.80 -17.23 15.72
N TYR A 127 -2.47 -17.55 14.47
CA TYR A 127 -2.78 -18.83 13.85
C TYR A 127 -1.58 -19.33 13.04
N GLY A 128 -1.66 -20.61 12.67
CA GLY A 128 -0.62 -21.29 11.94
C GLY A 128 0.40 -21.97 12.85
N HIS A 129 1.44 -22.49 12.24
CA HIS A 129 2.50 -23.20 12.92
C HIS A 129 3.84 -22.58 12.60
N GLN A 130 4.28 -21.71 13.52
CA GLN A 130 5.58 -21.04 13.45
C GLN A 130 6.75 -22.02 13.49
N THR A 131 6.58 -23.17 14.15
CA THR A 131 7.64 -24.16 14.34
C THR A 131 7.11 -25.54 13.97
N ARG A 132 7.87 -26.27 13.15
CA ARG A 132 7.51 -27.59 12.66
C ARG A 132 8.68 -28.55 12.72
N LYS A 133 8.41 -29.73 13.27
CA LYS A 133 9.33 -30.87 13.22
C LYS A 133 9.04 -31.72 11.99
N ALA A 134 10.06 -31.94 11.18
CA ALA A 134 10.04 -32.79 10.00
C ALA A 134 10.69 -34.14 10.31
N ALA A 135 10.06 -35.21 9.86
CA ALA A 135 10.63 -36.55 9.94
C ALA A 135 11.82 -36.70 8.99
N ALA A 136 12.67 -37.70 9.21
CA ALA A 136 13.87 -37.94 8.40
C ALA A 136 13.54 -38.25 6.92
N ASP A 137 12.33 -38.72 6.64
CA ASP A 137 11.78 -39.06 5.33
C ASP A 137 10.85 -37.98 4.75
N ALA A 138 10.55 -36.90 5.48
CA ALA A 138 9.67 -35.83 5.02
C ALA A 138 10.28 -35.10 3.80
N ALA A 139 9.54 -34.98 2.69
CA ALA A 139 10.02 -34.25 1.51
C ALA A 139 9.90 -32.72 1.67
N THR A 140 8.95 -32.27 2.48
CA THR A 140 8.58 -30.85 2.58
C THR A 140 8.20 -30.48 4.00
N VAL A 141 8.47 -29.24 4.39
CA VAL A 141 8.04 -28.63 5.65
C VAL A 141 7.22 -27.39 5.35
N GLU A 142 5.99 -27.37 5.83
CA GLU A 142 5.07 -26.23 5.67
C GLU A 142 4.90 -25.51 7.00
N LEU A 143 5.28 -24.24 7.02
CA LEU A 143 5.19 -23.33 8.14
C LEU A 143 4.22 -22.21 7.80
N SER A 144 3.51 -21.72 8.81
CA SER A 144 2.61 -20.59 8.62
C SER A 144 2.54 -19.70 9.84
N CYS A 145 2.39 -18.41 9.60
CA CYS A 145 2.24 -17.38 10.59
C CYS A 145 1.16 -16.39 10.15
N VAL A 146 0.04 -16.39 10.86
CA VAL A 146 -0.98 -15.35 10.70
C VAL A 146 -0.86 -14.39 11.87
N LEU A 147 -0.56 -13.11 11.61
CA LEU A 147 -0.42 -12.10 12.65
C LEU A 147 -1.77 -11.63 13.21
N ARG A 148 -1.72 -10.87 14.31
CA ARG A 148 -2.84 -10.01 14.69
C ARG A 148 -3.06 -8.92 13.62
N PRO A 149 -4.27 -8.36 13.53
CA PRO A 149 -4.51 -7.19 12.69
C PRO A 149 -3.56 -6.05 13.07
N VAL A 150 -2.99 -5.42 12.06
CA VAL A 150 -2.13 -4.25 12.22
C VAL A 150 -3.00 -3.08 12.68
N ARG A 151 -2.58 -2.42 13.75
CA ARG A 151 -3.28 -1.27 14.33
C ARG A 151 -2.65 0.01 13.84
N ALA A 152 -3.45 1.05 13.69
CA ALA A 152 -2.97 2.37 13.33
C ALA A 152 -2.12 3.03 14.45
N TRP A 153 -2.34 2.63 15.70
CA TRP A 153 -1.56 3.05 16.87
C TRP A 153 -1.56 1.95 17.95
N SER A 154 -0.60 2.02 18.87
CA SER A 154 -0.50 1.14 20.05
C SER A 154 0.05 1.89 21.25
N GLU A 155 -0.36 1.50 22.46
CA GLU A 155 0.27 1.95 23.70
C GLU A 155 1.76 1.51 23.77
N PRO A 156 2.66 2.26 24.44
CA PRO A 156 4.10 1.94 24.51
C PRO A 156 4.43 0.57 25.12
N TRP A 157 3.57 0.05 25.99
CA TRP A 157 3.74 -1.27 26.63
C TRP A 157 3.04 -2.40 25.87
N ALA A 158 2.30 -2.09 24.80
CA ALA A 158 1.62 -3.08 23.98
C ALA A 158 2.55 -3.61 22.88
N ASN A 159 2.39 -4.89 22.56
CA ASN A 159 3.08 -5.55 21.44
C ASN A 159 2.11 -5.75 20.27
N ASP A 160 1.30 -4.74 19.98
CA ASP A 160 0.40 -4.78 18.84
C ASP A 160 1.19 -4.51 17.55
N PRO A 161 0.89 -5.23 16.45
CA PRO A 161 1.52 -4.97 15.16
C PRO A 161 1.16 -3.56 14.67
N LEU A 162 2.16 -2.82 14.19
CA LEU A 162 2.04 -1.43 13.69
C LEU A 162 2.32 -1.36 12.18
N PRO A 163 1.86 -0.32 11.47
CA PRO A 163 2.03 -0.22 10.02
C PRO A 163 3.50 -0.05 9.66
N GLY A 164 3.92 -0.63 8.54
CA GLY A 164 5.27 -0.53 8.01
C GLY A 164 5.80 -1.85 7.46
N SER A 165 7.13 -2.00 7.47
CA SER A 165 7.80 -3.17 6.92
C SER A 165 7.91 -4.30 7.93
N TYR A 166 7.53 -5.51 7.52
CA TYR A 166 7.64 -6.73 8.30
C TYR A 166 8.72 -7.63 7.72
N TYR A 167 9.61 -8.12 8.59
CA TYR A 167 10.72 -8.98 8.20
C TYR A 167 10.40 -10.43 8.55
N ILE A 168 10.51 -11.31 7.56
CA ILE A 168 10.40 -12.75 7.73
C ILE A 168 11.80 -13.30 7.92
N ARG A 169 11.98 -14.15 8.92
CA ARG A 169 13.19 -14.95 9.10
C ARG A 169 12.81 -16.42 9.13
N LEU A 170 13.32 -17.16 8.16
CA LEU A 170 13.21 -18.62 8.13
C LEU A 170 14.55 -19.23 8.51
N THR A 171 14.51 -20.22 9.40
CA THR A 171 15.70 -20.96 9.82
C THR A 171 15.36 -22.34 10.39
N VAL A 172 16.38 -23.18 10.54
CA VAL A 172 16.31 -24.45 11.27
C VAL A 172 16.80 -24.22 12.70
N VAL A 173 16.07 -24.73 13.69
CA VAL A 173 16.37 -24.53 15.12
C VAL A 173 16.93 -25.78 15.80
N ASP A 174 16.72 -26.95 15.20
CA ASP A 174 17.24 -28.23 15.69
C ASP A 174 17.46 -29.20 14.51
N LEU A 175 18.66 -29.75 14.39
CA LEU A 175 19.01 -30.74 13.38
C LEU A 175 20.27 -31.53 13.76
N PRO A 176 20.52 -32.70 13.14
CA PRO A 176 21.80 -33.36 13.21
C PRO A 176 22.90 -32.49 12.59
N ALA A 177 24.05 -32.36 13.27
CA ALA A 177 25.17 -31.55 12.76
C ALA A 177 25.71 -32.03 11.39
N ALA A 178 25.52 -33.30 11.05
CA ALA A 178 25.90 -33.86 9.76
C ALA A 178 25.01 -33.39 8.59
N ASP A 179 23.82 -32.86 8.88
CA ASP A 179 22.85 -32.40 7.89
C ASP A 179 22.97 -30.89 7.62
N LEU A 180 23.87 -30.19 8.34
CA LEU A 180 24.20 -28.78 8.09
C LEU A 180 24.86 -28.62 6.71
N GLY A 181 24.50 -27.56 6.00
CA GLY A 181 25.07 -27.26 4.68
C GLY A 181 24.44 -28.02 3.51
N LEU A 182 23.49 -28.94 3.77
CA LEU A 182 22.76 -29.60 2.69
C LEU A 182 21.90 -28.58 1.92
N PRO A 183 21.75 -28.73 0.59
CA PRO A 183 20.95 -27.81 -0.21
C PRO A 183 19.45 -27.95 0.11
N VAL A 184 18.75 -26.82 0.16
CA VAL A 184 17.28 -26.74 0.28
C VAL A 184 16.73 -25.69 -0.67
N ASP A 185 15.52 -25.94 -1.16
CA ASP A 185 14.73 -24.95 -1.87
C ASP A 185 13.64 -24.42 -0.94
N VAL A 186 13.51 -23.11 -0.88
CA VAL A 186 12.54 -22.43 -0.04
C VAL A 186 11.62 -21.59 -0.92
N GLU A 187 10.35 -21.61 -0.57
CA GLU A 187 9.33 -20.73 -1.13
C GLU A 187 8.61 -20.03 0.04
N VAL A 188 8.53 -18.70 -0.01
CA VAL A 188 7.82 -17.88 0.98
C VAL A 188 6.74 -17.09 0.27
N LYS A 189 5.51 -17.18 0.76
CA LYS A 189 4.37 -16.43 0.28
C LYS A 189 3.95 -15.43 1.34
N THR A 190 3.68 -14.21 0.90
CA THR A 190 3.08 -13.20 1.77
C THR A 190 1.70 -12.87 1.27
N GLY A 191 0.76 -12.76 2.20
CA GLY A 191 -0.61 -12.40 1.92
C GLY A 191 -1.12 -11.42 2.96
N VAL A 192 -2.14 -10.67 2.59
CA VAL A 192 -2.89 -9.84 3.52
C VAL A 192 -4.35 -10.19 3.44
N LYS A 193 -5.00 -10.17 4.60
CA LYS A 193 -6.46 -10.15 4.67
C LYS A 193 -6.90 -8.79 5.18
N GLU A 194 -7.64 -8.07 4.35
CA GLU A 194 -8.33 -6.87 4.77
C GLU A 194 -9.42 -7.21 5.77
N LEU A 195 -9.40 -6.56 6.92
CA LEU A 195 -10.43 -6.73 7.96
C LEU A 195 -11.29 -5.49 8.15
N GLY A 196 -10.94 -4.38 7.48
CA GLY A 196 -11.53 -3.08 7.77
C GLY A 196 -11.16 -2.59 9.17
N GLY A 197 -11.51 -1.34 9.49
CA GLY A 197 -11.30 -0.78 10.82
C GLY A 197 -9.99 -0.04 11.03
N GLY A 198 -9.23 0.30 9.97
CA GLY A 198 -8.09 1.22 10.05
C GLY A 198 -8.42 2.61 10.65
N HIS A 199 -9.71 2.91 10.82
CA HIS A 199 -10.24 4.15 11.38
C HIS A 199 -10.95 3.98 12.75
N ASP A 200 -10.99 2.77 13.34
CA ASP A 200 -11.73 2.50 14.59
C ASP A 200 -11.01 3.01 15.86
N GLY A 201 -10.12 3.99 15.68
CA GLY A 201 -9.31 4.58 16.73
C GLY A 201 -8.47 5.74 16.23
N GLY A 202 -9.11 6.83 15.78
CA GLY A 202 -8.63 8.22 15.96
C GLY A 202 -7.21 8.64 15.55
N GLY A 203 -6.42 7.84 14.84
CA GLY A 203 -5.08 8.24 14.42
C GLY A 203 -4.41 7.21 13.53
N ALA A 204 -4.15 7.59 12.28
CA ALA A 204 -3.20 6.92 11.40
C ALA A 204 -1.81 7.49 11.65
N LEU A 205 -0.79 6.63 11.76
CA LEU A 205 0.59 7.09 11.69
C LEU A 205 0.82 7.65 10.28
N ALA A 206 1.13 8.94 10.18
CA ALA A 206 1.35 9.61 8.90
C ALA A 206 2.63 9.14 8.19
N GLU A 207 3.60 8.60 8.94
CA GLU A 207 4.85 8.09 8.41
C GLU A 207 5.21 6.70 8.94
N PRO A 208 5.64 5.77 8.06
CA PRO A 208 6.07 4.43 8.44
C PRO A 208 7.31 4.46 9.34
N LEU A 209 7.38 3.57 10.33
CA LEU A 209 8.56 3.42 11.20
C LEU A 209 9.68 2.64 10.49
N VAL A 210 10.28 3.27 9.47
CA VAL A 210 11.48 2.79 8.79
C VAL A 210 12.72 3.46 9.42
N PRO A 211 13.84 2.73 9.60
CA PRO A 211 15.08 3.35 10.07
C PRO A 211 15.53 4.48 9.13
N GLY A 212 15.41 5.73 9.58
CA GLY A 212 15.87 6.92 8.84
C GLY A 212 14.85 8.06 8.72
N VAL A 213 13.55 7.81 8.88
CA VAL A 213 12.52 8.85 8.67
C VAL A 213 12.49 9.91 9.79
N SER A 214 12.82 9.52 11.03
CA SER A 214 12.83 10.44 12.19
C SER A 214 14.00 11.43 12.19
N VAL A 215 14.96 11.30 11.27
CA VAL A 215 16.13 12.18 11.15
C VAL A 215 15.92 13.24 10.07
N ALA A 216 15.01 13.00 9.11
CA ALA A 216 14.69 13.96 8.05
C ALA A 216 13.85 15.13 8.58
N SER A 217 12.86 14.87 9.45
CA SER A 217 11.99 15.91 10.02
C SER A 217 12.66 16.78 11.09
N ALA A 218 13.85 16.40 11.56
CA ALA A 218 14.65 17.20 12.49
C ALA A 218 15.61 18.18 11.80
N GLY A 219 15.72 18.11 10.46
CA GLY A 219 16.65 18.92 9.66
C GLY A 219 16.09 20.25 9.13
N GLU A 220 14.79 20.51 9.24
CA GLU A 220 14.16 21.69 8.62
C GLU A 220 14.00 22.90 9.57
N THR A 221 14.61 22.87 10.75
CA THR A 221 14.71 24.04 11.64
C THR A 221 16.14 24.30 12.08
N GLY A 222 16.93 24.92 11.20
CA GLY A 222 18.28 25.38 11.54
C GLY A 222 19.03 26.01 10.37
N ASP A 223 18.89 27.34 10.25
CA ASP A 223 19.85 28.39 9.84
C ASP A 223 21.07 28.05 8.94
N GLU A 224 21.27 28.91 7.94
CA GLU A 224 22.39 28.96 6.98
C GLU A 224 23.78 28.89 7.64
N GLY A 225 24.60 27.92 7.22
CA GLY A 225 26.01 27.82 7.58
C GLY A 225 26.80 26.92 6.63
N ASP A 226 27.67 27.53 5.83
CA ASP A 226 28.57 26.89 4.87
C ASP A 226 29.47 25.79 5.48
N GLY A 227 29.59 24.66 4.78
CA GLY A 227 30.60 23.64 5.09
C GLY A 227 30.45 22.34 4.30
N ALA A 228 31.30 22.15 3.30
CA ALA A 228 31.38 20.93 2.50
C ALA A 228 31.85 19.71 3.31
N ALA A 229 31.11 18.59 3.25
CA ALA A 229 31.64 17.23 3.38
C ALA A 229 30.64 16.18 2.83
N SER A 230 31.20 15.24 2.08
CA SER A 230 30.54 14.10 1.44
C SER A 230 29.71 13.22 2.37
N GLY A 231 28.62 12.68 1.81
CA GLY A 231 27.94 11.52 2.38
C GLY A 231 26.47 11.46 2.00
N ALA A 232 26.17 11.26 0.71
CA ALA A 232 24.81 10.86 0.34
C ALA A 232 24.46 9.59 1.11
N PRO A 233 23.42 9.58 1.98
CA PRO A 233 22.99 8.35 2.60
C PRO A 233 22.48 7.47 1.46
N ARG A 234 23.14 6.33 1.23
CA ARG A 234 22.53 5.25 0.46
C ARG A 234 21.38 4.72 1.30
N THR A 235 20.24 5.39 1.20
CA THR A 235 18.95 4.82 1.55
C THR A 235 18.83 3.53 0.76
N LEU A 236 18.77 2.40 1.46
CA LEU A 236 18.29 1.18 0.84
C LEU A 236 16.86 1.50 0.42
N ALA A 237 16.69 1.70 -0.88
CA ALA A 237 15.40 1.89 -1.51
C ALA A 237 14.62 0.58 -1.38
N THR A 238 13.97 0.39 -0.23
CA THR A 238 12.60 -0.09 -0.29
C THR A 238 11.82 1.16 -0.66
N GLY A 239 11.67 1.36 -1.97
CA GLY A 239 10.70 2.32 -2.47
C GLY A 239 9.36 2.01 -1.79
N GLU A 240 8.70 3.06 -1.35
CA GLU A 240 7.25 3.09 -1.32
C GLU A 240 6.65 2.18 -2.42
N PRO A 241 5.72 1.26 -2.07
CA PRO A 241 4.93 0.57 -3.08
C PRO A 241 4.35 1.60 -4.06
N GLU A 242 4.05 1.22 -5.30
CA GLU A 242 3.50 2.12 -6.32
C GLU A 242 2.22 2.87 -5.84
N ASP A 243 1.55 2.34 -4.80
CA ASP A 243 0.37 2.92 -4.14
C ASP A 243 0.64 3.65 -2.80
N GLY A 244 1.90 3.75 -2.37
CA GLY A 244 2.29 4.39 -1.11
C GLY A 244 1.86 3.64 0.15
N TRP A 245 2.58 3.89 1.26
CA TRP A 245 2.32 3.28 2.58
C TRP A 245 1.08 3.80 3.30
N ALA A 246 0.46 4.81 2.71
CA ALA A 246 -0.72 5.44 3.24
C ALA A 246 -1.76 5.48 2.14
N SER A 247 -2.11 4.31 1.60
CA SER A 247 -3.24 4.07 0.71
C SER A 247 -3.22 4.89 -0.59
N GLY A 248 -3.27 4.20 -1.72
CA GLY A 248 -3.28 4.80 -3.06
C GLY A 248 -4.19 6.02 -3.15
N TRP A 249 -3.86 6.94 -4.06
CA TRP A 249 -4.52 8.23 -4.26
C TRP A 249 -6.07 8.19 -4.35
N TRP A 250 -6.66 7.01 -4.51
CA TRP A 250 -8.07 6.66 -4.29
C TRP A 250 -8.34 6.02 -2.92
N THR A 251 -8.32 6.82 -1.85
CA THR A 251 -8.77 6.37 -0.53
C THR A 251 -10.30 6.42 -0.37
N ASP A 252 -10.85 5.64 0.58
CA ASP A 252 -12.24 5.79 1.08
C ASP A 252 -12.58 7.25 1.45
N ARG A 253 -11.56 8.01 1.86
CA ARG A 253 -11.63 9.45 2.08
C ARG A 253 -12.09 10.21 0.83
N TRP A 254 -11.56 9.90 -0.35
CA TRP A 254 -12.01 10.46 -1.62
C TRP A 254 -13.42 10.03 -1.97
N LEU A 255 -13.79 8.79 -1.67
CA LEU A 255 -15.17 8.31 -1.84
C LEU A 255 -16.15 9.16 -1.04
N TRP A 256 -15.82 9.48 0.21
CA TRP A 256 -16.66 10.28 1.09
C TRP A 256 -16.60 11.80 0.79
N THR A 257 -15.44 12.35 0.41
CA THR A 257 -15.34 13.79 0.08
C THR A 257 -15.95 14.11 -1.28
N VAL A 258 -15.70 13.27 -2.29
CA VAL A 258 -16.32 13.42 -3.62
C VAL A 258 -17.80 13.08 -3.54
N GLY A 259 -18.16 11.97 -2.89
CA GLY A 259 -19.56 11.59 -2.68
C GLY A 259 -20.34 12.65 -1.89
N GLY A 260 -19.76 13.18 -0.82
CA GLY A 260 -20.33 14.27 -0.02
C GLY A 260 -20.42 15.58 -0.80
N GLY A 261 -19.41 15.93 -1.59
CA GLY A 261 -19.40 17.10 -2.46
C GLY A 261 -20.49 17.04 -3.54
N VAL A 262 -20.66 15.88 -4.18
CA VAL A 262 -21.74 15.64 -5.16
C VAL A 262 -23.11 15.77 -4.49
N LEU A 263 -23.32 15.17 -3.31
CA LEU A 263 -24.57 15.29 -2.57
C LEU A 263 -24.88 16.74 -2.17
N ALA A 264 -23.88 17.50 -1.72
CA ALA A 264 -24.04 18.91 -1.38
C ALA A 264 -24.41 19.76 -2.59
N ALA A 265 -23.78 19.51 -3.74
CA ALA A 265 -24.11 20.17 -5.00
C ALA A 265 -25.55 19.86 -5.45
N LEU A 266 -25.98 18.60 -5.37
CA LEU A 266 -27.35 18.20 -5.70
C LEU A 266 -28.37 18.86 -4.76
N ALA A 267 -28.08 18.93 -3.46
CA ALA A 267 -28.93 19.61 -2.50
C ALA A 267 -29.02 21.12 -2.78
N ALA A 268 -27.92 21.77 -3.16
CA ALA A 268 -27.89 23.19 -3.52
C ALA A 268 -28.72 23.46 -4.78
N VAL A 269 -28.58 22.64 -5.82
CA VAL A 269 -29.38 22.76 -7.06
C VAL A 269 -30.86 22.53 -6.79
N PHE A 270 -31.19 21.51 -5.98
CA PHE A 270 -32.57 21.23 -5.60
C PHE A 270 -33.18 22.39 -4.79
N GLY A 271 -32.48 22.90 -3.78
CA GLY A 271 -32.92 24.06 -3.01
C GLY A 271 -33.07 25.32 -3.86
N TYR A 272 -32.17 25.52 -4.81
CA TYR A 272 -32.28 26.61 -5.78
C TYR A 272 -33.53 26.47 -6.67
N SER A 273 -33.87 25.25 -7.10
CA SER A 273 -35.07 25.01 -7.92
C SER A 273 -36.38 25.28 -7.15
N LEU A 274 -36.42 24.98 -5.85
CA LEU A 274 -37.57 25.27 -4.98
C LEU A 274 -37.72 26.77 -4.73
N THR A 275 -36.61 27.49 -4.50
CA THR A 275 -36.63 28.93 -4.19
C THR A 275 -36.90 29.80 -5.40
N ARG A 276 -36.59 29.34 -6.62
CA ARG A 276 -36.77 30.15 -7.85
C ARG A 276 -38.23 30.41 -8.21
N GLY A 277 -39.18 29.62 -7.68
CA GLY A 277 -40.61 29.75 -7.94
C GLY A 277 -40.99 29.55 -9.42
N ARG A 278 -42.22 29.08 -9.70
CA ARG A 278 -42.74 29.13 -11.08
C ARG A 278 -42.86 30.60 -11.47
N GLY A 279 -42.08 31.02 -12.46
CA GLY A 279 -42.05 32.39 -12.96
C GLY A 279 -43.45 32.94 -13.23
N ARG A 280 -43.62 34.26 -12.99
CA ARG A 280 -44.89 34.98 -13.14
C ARG A 280 -45.46 34.79 -14.55
N PRO A 281 -46.73 34.36 -14.71
CA PRO A 281 -47.35 34.24 -16.04
C PRO A 281 -47.39 35.61 -16.72
N GLY A 282 -46.85 35.67 -17.95
CA GLY A 282 -46.58 36.89 -18.71
C GLY A 282 -47.78 37.53 -19.41
N HIS A 283 -49.01 37.30 -18.94
CA HIS A 283 -50.21 37.86 -19.56
C HIS A 283 -51.07 38.59 -18.53
N ALA A 284 -50.75 39.86 -18.29
CA ALA A 284 -51.70 40.84 -17.77
C ALA A 284 -51.77 41.97 -18.80
N PRO A 285 -52.94 42.24 -19.41
CA PRO A 285 -53.08 43.32 -20.37
C PRO A 285 -52.99 44.69 -19.68
N PRO A 286 -52.45 45.73 -20.33
CA PRO A 286 -52.46 47.08 -19.80
C PRO A 286 -53.90 47.61 -19.76
N GLY A 287 -54.40 47.92 -18.56
CA GLY A 287 -55.69 48.57 -18.37
C GLY A 287 -55.54 50.09 -18.35
N VAL A 288 -56.35 50.74 -19.21
CA VAL A 288 -56.79 52.16 -19.27
C VAL A 288 -55.73 53.27 -19.23
#